data_AF-A0A3D5CUZ6-F1
#
_entry.id   AF-A0A3D5CUZ6-F1
#
_cell.length_a   1.000
_cell.length_b   1.000
_cell.length_c   1.000
_cell.angle_alpha   90.00
_cell.angle_beta   90.00
_cell.angle_gamma   90.00
#
_symmetry.space_group_name_H-M   'P 1'
#
loop_
_entity.id
_entity.type
_entity.pdbx_description
1 polymer ?
#
loop_
_entity_poly.entity_id
_entity_poly.type
_entity_poly.pdbx_seq_one_letter_code
_entity_poly.pdbx_strand_id
1 'polypeptide(L)'
;PVEVNYWDGTTKQYGDTDTPPQIKINIHEEIPMKEITSNASLALGEAYMDHRIEIEGSIQALINDAYQQANSFLRGKDYLKWLPKKEKHTK
;
A
#
# COMPACT_ATOMS: atom_id res chain seq x y z
N PRO A 1 -9.16 10.25 -3.33
CA PRO A 1 -8.59 10.43 -1.97
C PRO A 1 -8.76 9.16 -1.14
N VAL A 2 -7.77 8.84 -0.33
CA VAL A 2 -7.74 7.66 0.55
C VAL A 2 -7.53 8.15 1.98
N GLU A 3 -8.32 7.65 2.92
CA GLU A 3 -8.14 7.90 4.34
C GLU A 3 -7.47 6.68 4.98
N VAL A 4 -6.48 6.92 5.83
CA VAL A 4 -5.74 5.87 6.55
C VAL A 4 -5.82 6.20 8.04
N ASN A 5 -6.42 5.29 8.79
CA ASN A 5 -6.43 5.28 10.24
C ASN A 5 -5.32 4.34 10.72
N TYR A 6 -4.35 4.88 11.43
CA TYR A 6 -3.20 4.16 11.94
C TYR A 6 -3.47 3.55 13.32
N TRP A 7 -2.64 2.56 13.68
CA TRP A 7 -2.72 1.84 14.96
C TRP A 7 -2.46 2.74 16.18
N ASP A 8 -1.79 3.87 15.99
CA ASP A 8 -1.56 4.89 17.03
C ASP A 8 -2.75 5.84 17.23
N GLY A 9 -3.85 5.61 16.50
CA GLY A 9 -5.06 6.44 16.53
C GLY A 9 -4.97 7.68 15.65
N THR A 10 -3.89 7.88 14.90
CA THR A 10 -3.79 9.01 13.96
C THR A 10 -4.51 8.71 12.65
N THR A 11 -5.10 9.74 12.04
CA THR A 11 -5.74 9.64 10.72
C THR A 11 -5.01 10.54 9.74
N LYS A 12 -4.71 10.02 8.55
CA LYS A 12 -4.20 10.83 7.42
C LYS A 12 -5.00 10.57 6.16
N GLN A 13 -5.22 11.63 5.40
CA GLN A 13 -5.78 11.53 4.06
C GLN A 13 -4.68 11.76 3.01
N TYR A 14 -4.72 10.97 1.96
CA TYR A 14 -3.79 10.98 0.84
C TYR A 14 -4.54 11.22 -0.47
N GLY A 15 -4.00 12.09 -1.33
CA GLY A 15 -4.62 12.52 -2.58
C GLY A 15 -5.39 13.83 -2.45
N ASP A 16 -6.42 14.00 -3.27
CA ASP A 16 -7.21 15.23 -3.31
C ASP A 16 -8.15 15.35 -2.10
N THR A 17 -7.76 16.12 -1.09
CA THR A 17 -8.48 16.26 0.19
C THR A 17 -9.73 17.14 0.11
N ASP A 18 -10.01 17.74 -1.06
CA ASP A 18 -11.20 18.57 -1.27
C ASP A 18 -12.47 17.70 -1.45
N THR A 19 -12.29 16.40 -1.72
CA THR A 19 -13.37 15.43 -1.91
C THR A 19 -13.40 14.37 -0.81
N PRO A 20 -14.59 13.86 -0.41
CA PRO A 20 -14.70 12.85 0.62
C PRO A 20 -13.96 11.56 0.22
N PRO A 21 -13.22 10.92 1.15
CA PRO A 21 -12.46 9.71 0.85
C PRO A 21 -13.41 8.57 0.48
N GLN A 22 -13.17 7.97 -0.69
CA GLN A 22 -13.95 6.82 -1.18
C GLN A 22 -13.42 5.48 -0.66
N ILE A 23 -12.19 5.50 -0.11
CA ILE A 23 -11.52 4.33 0.44
C ILE A 23 -10.98 4.72 1.81
N LYS A 24 -11.28 3.90 2.82
CA LYS A 24 -10.72 4.01 4.16
C LYS A 24 -9.93 2.75 4.49
N ILE A 25 -8.75 2.93 5.05
CA ILE A 25 -7.86 1.86 5.48
C ILE A 25 -7.71 1.97 6.98
N ASN A 26 -8.15 0.97 7.72
CA ASN A 26 -8.02 0.90 9.17
C ASN A 26 -6.90 -0.08 9.50
N ILE A 27 -5.84 0.41 10.13
CA ILE A 27 -4.71 -0.39 10.59
C ILE A 27 -4.87 -0.54 12.10
N HIS A 28 -5.25 -1.74 12.53
CA HIS A 28 -5.58 -2.01 13.93
C HIS A 28 -4.32 -2.31 14.76
N GLU A 29 -3.29 -2.86 14.10
CA GLU A 29 -2.03 -3.22 14.72
C GLU A 29 -0.84 -2.68 13.93
N GLU A 30 0.25 -2.42 14.65
CA GLU A 30 1.51 -2.05 14.00
C GLU A 30 1.98 -3.17 13.07
N ILE A 31 2.23 -2.82 11.82
CA ILE A 31 2.81 -3.76 10.84
C ILE A 31 4.31 -3.52 10.80
N PRO A 32 5.14 -4.54 11.09
CA PRO A 32 6.58 -4.39 11.08
C PRO A 32 7.06 -3.90 9.71
N MET A 33 7.67 -2.71 9.68
CA MET A 33 8.16 -2.10 8.43
C MET A 33 9.11 -3.04 7.66
N LYS A 34 9.81 -3.93 8.38
CA LYS A 34 10.74 -4.93 7.84
C LYS A 34 10.04 -6.00 6.98
N GLU A 35 8.80 -6.35 7.28
CA GLU A 35 8.03 -7.31 6.50
C GLU A 35 7.50 -6.66 5.21
N ILE A 36 7.05 -5.41 5.31
CA ILE A 36 6.61 -4.61 4.16
C ILE A 36 7.74 -4.36 3.16
N THR A 37 8.95 -4.01 3.64
CA THR A 37 10.09 -3.74 2.75
C THR A 37 10.66 -5.00 2.10
N SER A 38 10.51 -6.16 2.73
CA SER A 38 10.95 -7.43 2.15
C SER A 38 9.98 -7.96 1.09
N ASN A 39 8.66 -7.92 1.35
CA ASN A 39 7.62 -8.38 0.42
C ASN A 39 6.28 -7.70 0.70
N ALA A 40 6.11 -6.47 0.19
CA ALA A 40 4.93 -5.65 0.45
C ALA A 40 3.61 -6.36 0.13
N SER A 41 3.51 -7.07 -1.00
CA SER A 41 2.26 -7.75 -1.40
C SER A 41 1.87 -8.90 -0.48
N LEU A 42 2.85 -9.65 0.03
CA LEU A 42 2.59 -10.79 0.93
C LEU A 42 2.20 -10.27 2.31
N ALA A 43 2.99 -9.36 2.88
CA ALA A 43 2.74 -8.79 4.20
C ALA A 43 1.38 -8.07 4.29
N LEU A 44 1.00 -7.34 3.23
CA LEU A 44 -0.32 -6.69 3.18
C LEU A 44 -1.45 -7.72 3.00
N GLY A 45 -1.23 -8.79 2.25
CA GLY A 45 -2.21 -9.87 2.09
C GLY A 45 -2.45 -10.62 3.39
N GLU A 46 -1.37 -11.00 4.09
CA GLU A 46 -1.43 -11.65 5.41
C GLU A 46 -2.09 -10.74 6.45
N ALA A 47 -1.70 -9.46 6.50
CA ALA A 47 -2.31 -8.52 7.42
C ALA A 47 -3.80 -8.25 7.12
N TYR A 48 -4.22 -8.33 5.85
CA TYR A 48 -5.65 -8.27 5.48
C TYR A 48 -6.39 -9.55 5.91
N MET A 49 -5.79 -10.72 5.71
CA MET A 49 -6.37 -12.01 6.11
C MET A 49 -6.51 -12.13 7.63
N ASP A 50 -5.56 -11.59 8.38
CA ASP A 50 -5.53 -11.61 9.84
C ASP A 50 -6.38 -10.50 10.48
N HIS A 51 -7.14 -9.72 9.69
CA HIS A 51 -7.92 -8.56 10.16
C HIS A 51 -7.09 -7.48 10.86
N ARG A 52 -5.77 -7.46 10.62
CA ARG A 52 -4.86 -6.41 11.12
C ARG A 52 -4.98 -5.13 10.29
N ILE A 53 -5.34 -5.28 9.02
CA ILE A 53 -5.77 -4.20 8.12
C ILE A 53 -7.19 -4.48 7.66
N GLU A 54 -8.07 -3.51 7.84
CA GLU A 54 -9.38 -3.50 7.20
C GLU A 54 -9.42 -2.41 6.13
N ILE A 55 -10.04 -2.72 4.99
CA ILE A 55 -10.21 -1.77 3.89
C ILE A 55 -11.70 -1.62 3.66
N GLU A 56 -12.22 -0.44 3.94
CA GLU A 56 -13.59 -0.05 3.64
C GLU A 56 -13.62 0.64 2.27
N GLY A 57 -14.28 0.01 1.31
CA GLY A 57 -14.39 0.49 -0.07
C GLY A 57 -13.90 -0.52 -1.09
N SER A 58 -13.72 -0.08 -2.34
CA SER A 58 -13.29 -0.97 -3.42
C SER A 58 -11.77 -1.15 -3.45
N ILE A 59 -11.29 -2.30 -2.97
CA ILE A 59 -9.87 -2.69 -3.07
C ILE A 59 -9.41 -2.70 -4.53
N GLN A 60 -10.27 -3.12 -5.46
CA GLN A 60 -9.96 -3.09 -6.89
C GLN A 60 -9.70 -1.66 -7.38
N ALA A 61 -10.49 -0.68 -6.92
CA ALA A 61 -10.27 0.72 -7.23
C ALA A 61 -8.96 1.24 -6.61
N LEU A 62 -8.65 0.87 -5.36
CA LEU A 62 -7.38 1.19 -4.69
C LEU A 62 -6.18 0.69 -5.48
N ILE A 63 -6.16 -0.60 -5.82
CA ILE A 63 -5.07 -1.23 -6.58
C ILE A 63 -4.95 -0.56 -7.95
N ASN A 64 -6.07 -0.37 -8.66
CA ASN A 64 -6.07 0.27 -9.96
C ASN A 64 -5.50 1.70 -9.90
N ASP A 65 -5.87 2.48 -8.90
CA ASP A 65 -5.35 3.84 -8.70
C ASP A 65 -3.85 3.84 -8.35
N ALA A 66 -3.42 2.93 -7.46
CA ALA A 66 -2.01 2.73 -7.11
C ALA A 66 -1.15 2.29 -8.32
N TYR A 67 -1.72 1.55 -9.27
CA TYR A 67 -1.03 1.20 -10.52
C TYR A 67 -1.00 2.37 -11.52
N GLN A 68 -2.05 3.19 -11.58
CA GLN A 68 -2.17 4.30 -12.53
C GLN A 68 -1.34 5.53 -12.12
N GLN A 69 -1.14 5.77 -10.83
CA GLN A 69 -0.33 6.89 -10.34
C GLN A 69 1.17 6.69 -10.64
N ALA A 70 1.75 7.55 -11.49
CA ALA A 70 3.17 7.50 -11.91
C ALA A 70 4.19 7.71 -10.76
N ASN A 71 3.76 8.24 -9.62
CA ASN A 71 4.54 8.45 -8.39
C ASN A 71 4.09 7.52 -7.24
N SER A 72 3.27 6.51 -7.50
CA SER A 72 2.88 5.50 -6.51
C SER A 72 4.08 4.69 -6.01
N PHE A 73 3.98 4.11 -4.81
CA PHE A 73 4.97 3.23 -4.17
C PHE A 73 5.60 2.22 -5.15
N LEU A 74 4.81 1.69 -6.10
CA LEU A 74 5.24 0.68 -7.08
C LEU A 74 5.96 1.25 -8.32
N ARG A 75 5.81 2.55 -8.61
CA ARG A 75 6.38 3.23 -9.79
C ARG A 75 7.39 4.32 -9.44
N GLY A 76 7.61 4.55 -8.15
CA GLY A 76 8.65 5.42 -7.61
C GLY A 76 10.04 4.97 -8.05
N LYS A 77 10.83 5.93 -8.55
CA LYS A 77 12.19 5.74 -9.08
C LYS A 77 13.14 5.08 -8.06
N ASP A 78 12.85 5.23 -6.77
CA ASP A 78 13.63 4.65 -5.68
C ASP A 78 13.29 3.19 -5.38
N TYR A 79 12.04 2.75 -5.56
CA TYR A 79 11.68 1.32 -5.45
C TYR A 79 12.27 0.52 -6.62
N LEU A 80 12.35 1.12 -7.80
CA LEU A 80 12.96 0.50 -8.99
C LEU A 80 14.44 0.14 -8.81
N LYS A 81 15.16 0.86 -7.92
CA LYS A 81 16.56 0.55 -7.55
C LYS A 81 16.68 -0.67 -6.63
N TRP A 82 15.62 -0.98 -5.89
CA TRP A 82 15.58 -2.06 -4.90
C TRP A 82 14.99 -3.37 -5.46
N LEU A 83 14.44 -3.33 -6.68
CA LEU A 83 14.05 -4.55 -7.39
C LEU A 83 15.31 -5.37 -7.72
N PRO A 84 15.31 -6.69 -7.42
CA PRO A 84 16.42 -7.55 -7.79
C PRO A 84 16.60 -7.47 -9.31
N LYS A 85 17.80 -7.07 -9.74
CA LYS A 85 18.13 -7.03 -11.17
C LYS A 85 17.88 -8.43 -11.72
N LYS A 86 16.97 -8.55 -12.67
CA LYS A 86 16.79 -9.80 -13.42
C LYS A 86 18.15 -10.16 -14.01
N GLU A 87 18.80 -11.18 -13.43
CA GLU A 87 19.99 -11.76 -14.02
C GLU A 87 19.58 -12.19 -15.43
N LYS A 88 20.28 -11.64 -16.43
CA LYS A 88 20.08 -12.02 -17.82
C LYS A 88 20.54 -13.47 -17.96
N HIS A 89 19.63 -14.42 -17.79
CA HIS A 89 19.80 -15.75 -18.34
C HIS A 89 19.64 -15.66 -19.86
N THR A 90 20.66 -15.12 -20.52
CA THR A 90 20.94 -15.41 -21.92
C THR A 90 21.59 -16.79 -21.96
N LYS A 91 20.85 -17.77 -22.50
CA LYS A 91 21.41 -19.01 -23.02
C LYS A 91 22.19 -18.75 -24.29
#